data_AF-A0A2H8TJ39-F1
#
_entry.id   AF-A0A2H8TJ39-F1
#
_cell.length_a   1.000
_cell.length_b   1.000
_cell.length_c   1.000
_cell.angle_alpha   90.00
_cell.angle_beta   90.00
_cell.angle_gamma   90.00
#
_symmetry.space_group_name_H-M   'P 1'
#
loop_
_entity.id
_entity.type
_entity.pdbx_description
1 polymer ?
#
loop_
_entity_poly.entity_id
_entity_poly.type
_entity_poly.pdbx_seq_one_letter_code
_entity_poly.pdbx_strand_id
1 'polypeptide(L)'
;MADYQYGLSSIQDNHILHQVIAKRKKMCESVINDPPVSDSNAWCPGEFDGWTCINRTKAGEVAKFPCPYFILGFDTKRFGQKICLSDGSWFKHPDSNKTWSNYTTCVDLDDLKVGAVKISQFSFLMP
;
A
#
# COMPACT_ATOMS: atom_id res chain seq x y z
N MET A 1 28.95 -14.22 15.07
CA MET A 1 29.29 -13.36 13.91
C MET A 1 28.25 -13.69 12.86
N ALA A 2 27.41 -12.71 12.51
CA ALA A 2 26.26 -12.91 11.63
C ALA A 2 26.66 -12.48 10.22
N ASP A 3 26.71 -13.43 9.29
CA ASP A 3 26.99 -13.15 7.89
C ASP A 3 25.71 -12.71 7.18
N TYR A 4 25.76 -11.47 6.73
CA TYR A 4 24.74 -10.75 5.99
C TYR A 4 24.91 -11.08 4.50
N GLN A 5 24.19 -12.07 3.98
CA GLN A 5 24.22 -12.39 2.56
C GLN A 5 22.88 -12.06 1.90
N TYR A 6 22.68 -10.76 1.60
CA TYR A 6 21.70 -10.34 0.61
C TYR A 6 22.30 -10.55 -0.78
N GLY A 7 21.87 -11.61 -1.45
CA GLY A 7 22.34 -12.03 -2.78
C GLY A 7 21.30 -12.85 -3.54
N LEU A 8 20.24 -12.15 -3.98
CA LEU A 8 19.46 -12.32 -5.22
C LEU A 8 19.39 -13.72 -5.87
N SER A 9 18.25 -14.39 -5.70
CA SER A 9 17.76 -15.37 -6.68
C SER A 9 16.28 -15.09 -6.97
N SER A 10 16.02 -14.62 -8.18
CA SER A 10 14.77 -14.02 -8.66
C SER A 10 13.50 -14.90 -8.61
N ILE A 11 13.58 -16.13 -8.10
CA ILE A 11 12.45 -17.03 -7.87
C ILE A 11 12.10 -17.10 -6.37
N GLN A 12 13.12 -17.08 -5.50
CA GLN A 12 12.94 -17.08 -4.04
C GLN A 12 12.32 -15.76 -3.56
N ASP A 13 12.72 -14.64 -4.18
CA ASP A 13 12.24 -13.30 -3.85
C ASP A 13 10.74 -13.14 -4.12
N ASN A 14 10.23 -13.74 -5.20
CA ASN A 14 8.82 -13.66 -5.55
C ASN A 14 7.95 -14.55 -4.65
N HIS A 15 8.44 -15.75 -4.30
CA HIS A 15 7.72 -16.64 -3.38
C HIS A 15 7.62 -16.04 -1.97
N ILE A 16 8.71 -15.46 -1.45
CA ILE A 16 8.72 -14.82 -0.13
C ILE A 16 7.80 -13.60 -0.13
N LEU A 17 7.86 -12.76 -1.17
CA LEU A 17 6.97 -11.59 -1.32
C LEU A 17 5.49 -12.00 -1.33
N HIS A 18 5.14 -13.03 -2.11
CA HIS A 18 3.76 -13.55 -2.15
C HIS A 18 3.30 -14.09 -0.79
N GLN A 19 4.16 -14.79 -0.05
CA GLN A 19 3.84 -15.25 1.30
C GLN A 19 3.60 -14.09 2.28
N VAL A 20 4.42 -13.04 2.21
CA VAL A 20 4.27 -11.83 3.05
C VAL A 20 2.95 -11.13 2.73
N ILE A 21 2.65 -10.93 1.45
CA ILE A 21 1.39 -10.30 1.01
C ILE A 21 0.19 -11.13 1.46
N ALA A 22 0.21 -12.45 1.26
CA ALA A 22 -0.88 -13.34 1.65
C ALA A 22 -1.13 -13.33 3.17
N LYS A 23 -0.05 -13.33 3.97
CA LYS A 23 -0.14 -13.22 5.43
C LYS A 23 -0.76 -11.90 5.85
N ARG A 24 -0.36 -10.79 5.22
CA ARG A 24 -0.93 -9.46 5.49
C ARG A 24 -2.39 -9.35 5.07
N LYS A 25 -2.76 -9.91 3.91
CA LYS A 25 -4.15 -9.98 3.45
C LYS A 25 -5.04 -10.68 4.49
N LYS A 26 -4.61 -11.86 4.97
CA LYS A 26 -5.33 -12.61 5.99
C LYS A 26 -5.52 -11.81 7.29
N MET A 27 -4.49 -11.06 7.71
CA MET A 27 -4.58 -10.19 8.87
C MET A 27 -5.54 -9.00 8.64
N CYS A 28 -5.57 -8.46 7.43
CA CYS A 28 -6.48 -7.38 7.06
C CYS A 28 -7.94 -7.83 7.07
N GLU A 29 -8.23 -9.03 6.55
CA GLU A 29 -9.57 -9.60 6.51
C GLU A 29 -10.21 -9.68 7.91
N SER A 30 -9.43 -9.92 8.96
CA SER A 30 -9.96 -9.87 10.33
C SER A 30 -10.31 -8.47 10.85
N VAL A 31 -9.74 -7.41 10.27
CA VAL A 31 -9.92 -6.02 10.72
C VAL A 31 -11.03 -5.31 9.93
N ILE A 32 -11.15 -5.58 8.63
CA ILE A 32 -12.15 -4.91 7.76
C ILE A 32 -13.59 -5.35 8.03
N ASN A 33 -13.76 -6.53 8.64
CA ASN A 33 -15.07 -7.13 8.97
C ASN A 33 -15.70 -6.55 10.24
N ASP A 34 -15.10 -5.55 10.88
CA ASP A 34 -15.72 -4.87 12.02
C ASP A 34 -17.07 -4.26 11.63
N PRO A 35 -18.10 -4.40 12.49
CA PRO A 35 -19.43 -3.92 12.21
C PRO A 35 -19.42 -2.41 11.95
N PRO A 36 -20.23 -1.91 11.00
CA PRO A 36 -20.29 -0.48 10.72
C PRO A 36 -20.63 0.28 12.01
N VAL A 37 -19.84 1.31 12.30
CA VAL A 37 -20.18 2.28 13.34
C VAL A 37 -21.55 2.83 12.99
N SER A 38 -22.50 2.76 13.93
CA SER A 38 -23.87 3.26 13.76
C SER A 38 -23.88 4.78 13.75
N ASP A 39 -23.33 5.35 12.69
CA ASP A 39 -23.23 6.79 12.46
C ASP A 39 -23.91 7.12 11.13
N SER A 40 -24.60 8.25 11.09
CA SER A 40 -25.33 8.75 9.90
C SER A 40 -24.41 9.21 8.76
N ASN A 41 -23.10 9.23 9.00
CA ASN A 41 -22.09 9.66 8.06
C ASN A 41 -21.80 8.58 7.00
N ALA A 42 -21.45 8.99 5.78
CA ALA A 42 -20.91 8.09 4.77
C ALA A 42 -19.46 7.71 5.12
N TRP A 43 -19.07 6.46 4.85
CA TRP A 43 -17.74 5.92 5.13
C TRP A 43 -17.23 5.11 3.94
N CYS A 44 -15.95 5.22 3.63
CA CYS A 44 -15.30 4.29 2.74
C CYS A 44 -15.05 2.95 3.45
N PRO A 45 -15.35 1.82 2.78
CA PRO A 45 -15.13 0.50 3.37
C PRO A 45 -13.64 0.23 3.55
N GLY A 46 -13.29 -0.50 4.62
CA GLY A 46 -11.92 -0.98 4.76
C GLY A 46 -11.62 -2.01 3.67
N GLU A 47 -10.46 -1.89 3.04
CA GLU A 47 -10.06 -2.79 1.96
C GLU A 47 -8.57 -3.12 2.02
N PHE A 48 -8.19 -4.24 1.41
CA PHE A 48 -6.79 -4.57 1.16
C PHE A 48 -6.46 -4.22 -0.29
N ASP A 49 -5.60 -3.22 -0.50
CA ASP A 49 -5.26 -2.71 -1.84
C ASP A 49 -4.25 -3.57 -2.60
N GLY A 50 -3.83 -4.70 -2.01
CA GLY A 50 -2.81 -5.59 -2.55
C GLY A 50 -1.55 -5.61 -1.70
N TRP A 51 -1.20 -4.52 -1.03
CA TRP A 51 0.00 -4.44 -0.17
C TRP A 51 -0.32 -4.02 1.26
N THR A 52 -1.28 -3.10 1.41
CA THR A 52 -1.62 -2.47 2.68
C THR A 52 -3.08 -2.67 3.02
N CYS A 53 -3.34 -2.88 4.31
CA CYS A 53 -4.69 -2.87 4.86
C CYS A 53 -5.11 -1.44 5.12
N ILE A 54 -6.17 -1.00 4.45
CA ILE A 54 -6.71 0.34 4.58
C ILE A 54 -7.94 0.25 5.47
N ASN A 55 -7.90 1.00 6.56
CA ASN A 55 -9.01 1.04 7.51
C ASN A 55 -10.17 1.86 6.93
N ARG A 56 -11.37 1.63 7.47
CA ARG A 56 -12.54 2.47 7.19
C ARG A 56 -12.20 3.92 7.47
N THR A 57 -12.58 4.80 6.54
CA THR A 57 -12.27 6.22 6.61
C THR A 57 -13.54 7.01 6.33
N LYS A 58 -13.75 8.12 7.04
CA LYS A 58 -14.95 8.93 6.89
C LYS A 58 -14.99 9.58 5.50
N ALA A 59 -16.18 9.72 4.93
CA ALA A 59 -16.36 10.37 3.64
C ALA A 59 -15.81 11.80 3.65
N GLY A 60 -14.99 12.13 2.65
CA GLY A 60 -14.30 13.41 2.53
C GLY A 60 -12.94 13.48 3.26
N GLU A 61 -12.52 12.42 3.96
CA GLU A 61 -11.21 12.35 4.61
C GLU A 61 -10.17 11.56 3.80
N VAL A 62 -8.91 11.67 4.22
CA VAL A 62 -7.77 10.96 3.63
C VAL A 62 -7.25 9.93 4.62
N ALA A 63 -7.31 8.66 4.21
CA ALA A 63 -6.73 7.55 4.94
C ALA A 63 -5.20 7.62 4.84
N LYS A 64 -4.48 7.57 5.96
CA LYS A 64 -3.02 7.49 5.99
C LYS A 64 -2.58 6.16 6.56
N PHE A 65 -1.61 5.51 5.92
CA PHE A 65 -1.10 4.20 6.34
C PHE A 65 0.41 4.10 6.14
N PRO A 66 1.12 3.33 6.98
CA PRO A 66 2.57 3.21 6.89
C PRO A 66 2.98 2.54 5.58
N CYS A 67 4.10 2.99 5.00
CA CYS A 67 4.65 2.40 3.79
C CYS A 67 5.11 0.95 4.04
N PRO A 68 4.81 -0.01 3.14
CA PRO A 68 5.18 -1.41 3.30
C PRO A 68 6.69 -1.62 3.26
N TYR A 69 7.25 -2.22 4.31
CA TYR A 69 8.69 -2.47 4.47
C TYR A 69 9.29 -3.48 3.48
N PHE A 70 8.44 -4.28 2.82
CA PHE A 70 8.86 -5.36 1.93
C PHE A 70 9.00 -4.89 0.47
N ILE A 71 8.64 -3.65 0.17
CA ILE A 71 8.85 -3.04 -1.14
C ILE A 71 10.22 -2.38 -1.14
N LEU A 72 11.09 -2.80 -2.06
CA LEU A 72 12.42 -2.23 -2.20
C LEU A 72 12.33 -0.75 -2.59
N GLY A 73 13.10 0.10 -1.91
CA GLY A 73 13.11 1.56 -2.12
C GLY A 73 12.01 2.33 -1.37
N PHE A 74 11.20 1.67 -0.53
CA PHE A 74 10.22 2.34 0.33
C PHE A 74 10.79 2.66 1.70
N ASP A 75 10.56 3.89 2.17
CA ASP A 75 10.87 4.32 3.53
C ASP A 75 9.69 4.05 4.46
N THR A 76 9.87 3.11 5.38
CA THR A 76 8.89 2.74 6.42
C THR A 76 8.50 3.87 7.37
N LYS A 77 9.28 4.95 7.44
CA LYS A 77 8.97 6.15 8.24
C LYS A 77 7.96 7.06 7.57
N ARG A 78 7.67 6.82 6.28
CA ARG A 78 6.73 7.61 5.49
C ARG A 78 5.37 6.93 5.46
N PHE A 79 4.39 7.66 4.94
CA PHE A 79 3.01 7.23 4.87
C PHE A 79 2.50 7.34 3.45
N GLY A 80 1.85 6.27 2.98
CA GLY A 80 0.96 6.33 1.83
C GLY A 80 -0.39 6.90 2.24
N GLN A 81 -1.17 7.30 1.25
CA GLN A 81 -2.47 7.90 1.46
C GLN A 81 -3.51 7.43 0.45
N LYS A 82 -4.77 7.33 0.88
CA LYS A 82 -5.90 7.04 0.02
C LYS A 82 -7.05 7.99 0.31
N ILE A 83 -7.66 8.51 -0.75
CA ILE A 83 -8.68 9.54 -0.64
C ILE A 83 -10.07 8.88 -0.58
N CYS A 84 -10.81 9.15 0.49
CA CYS A 84 -12.20 8.79 0.61
C CYS A 84 -13.08 9.94 0.12
N LEU A 85 -13.87 9.70 -0.93
CA LEU A 85 -14.76 10.70 -1.50
C LEU A 85 -15.97 10.96 -0.60
N SER A 86 -16.63 12.10 -0.80
CA SER A 86 -17.80 12.51 0.00
C SER A 86 -19.01 11.59 -0.13
N ASP A 87 -19.04 10.76 -1.18
CA ASP A 87 -20.08 9.74 -1.40
C ASP A 87 -19.80 8.42 -0.66
N GLY A 88 -18.67 8.32 0.07
CA GLY A 88 -18.25 7.10 0.74
C GLY A 88 -17.57 6.09 -0.17
N SER A 89 -17.13 6.50 -1.37
CA SER A 89 -16.36 5.66 -2.28
C SER A 89 -14.88 6.02 -2.30
N TRP A 90 -14.02 5.03 -2.55
CA TRP A 90 -12.59 5.27 -2.73
C TRP A 90 -12.31 5.98 -4.06
N PHE A 91 -11.39 6.95 -4.03
CA PHE A 91 -10.94 7.62 -5.25
C PHE A 91 -10.44 6.61 -6.30
N LYS A 92 -10.87 6.82 -7.53
CA LYS A 92 -10.49 6.01 -8.69
C LYS A 92 -9.58 6.81 -9.61
N HIS A 93 -8.53 6.17 -10.11
CA HIS A 93 -7.63 6.81 -11.06
C HIS A 93 -8.38 7.11 -12.37
N PRO A 94 -8.26 8.31 -12.96
CA PRO A 94 -9.02 8.70 -14.15
C PRO A 94 -8.75 7.77 -15.35
N ASP A 95 -7.51 7.29 -15.50
CA ASP A 95 -7.13 6.50 -16.67
C ASP A 95 -7.47 5.00 -16.54
N SER A 96 -7.45 4.44 -15.33
CA SER A 96 -7.70 2.99 -15.12
C SER A 96 -9.08 2.69 -14.54
N ASN A 97 -9.76 3.71 -14.00
CA ASN A 97 -11.02 3.61 -13.28
C ASN A 97 -11.01 2.59 -12.12
N LYS A 98 -9.82 2.26 -11.62
CA LYS A 98 -9.61 1.40 -10.45
C LYS A 98 -9.35 2.25 -9.21
N THR A 99 -9.73 1.73 -8.04
CA THR A 99 -9.44 2.38 -6.76
C THR A 99 -7.93 2.55 -6.63
N TRP A 100 -7.48 3.74 -6.29
CA TRP A 100 -6.06 4.06 -6.31
C TRP A 100 -5.55 4.52 -4.95
N SER A 101 -4.39 4.00 -4.57
CA SER A 101 -3.68 4.36 -3.37
C SER A 101 -2.41 5.13 -3.74
N ASN A 102 -2.15 6.25 -3.10
CA ASN A 102 -1.00 7.09 -3.37
C ASN A 102 0.18 6.72 -2.45
N TYR A 103 1.26 6.23 -3.04
CA TYR A 103 2.52 5.95 -2.33
C TYR A 103 3.70 6.73 -2.93
N THR A 104 3.43 7.81 -3.65
CA THR A 104 4.49 8.71 -4.16
C THR A 104 5.40 9.21 -3.04
N THR A 105 4.84 9.38 -1.85
CA THR A 105 5.54 9.75 -0.62
C THR A 105 6.36 8.62 -0.01
N CYS A 106 6.15 7.36 -0.40
CA CYS A 106 6.87 6.23 0.19
C CYS A 106 8.25 6.01 -0.41
N VAL A 107 8.50 6.51 -1.62
CA VAL A 107 9.78 6.30 -2.31
C VAL A 107 10.85 7.19 -1.68
N ASP A 108 11.95 6.58 -1.24
CA ASP A 108 13.14 7.31 -0.86
C ASP A 108 13.98 7.62 -2.09
N LEU A 109 13.98 8.89 -2.51
CA LEU A 109 14.71 9.35 -3.69
C LEU A 109 16.22 9.44 -3.47
N ASP A 110 16.70 9.39 -2.22
CA ASP A 110 18.13 9.42 -1.93
C ASP A 110 18.81 8.05 -2.16
N ASP A 111 18.07 6.94 -1.99
CA ASP A 111 18.50 5.60 -2.41
C ASP A 111 18.53 5.42 -3.95
N LEU A 112 17.74 6.21 -4.70
CA LEU A 112 17.73 6.17 -6.16
C LEU A 112 19.02 6.73 -6.80
N LYS A 113 19.85 7.45 -6.04
CA LYS A 113 21.11 8.03 -6.54
C LYS A 113 22.27 7.02 -6.57
N VAL A 114 22.17 5.90 -5.84
CA VAL A 114 23.29 4.97 -5.65
C VAL A 114 23.31 3.80 -6.65
N GLY A 115 22.24 3.58 -7.41
CA GLY A 115 22.28 2.56 -8.47
C GLY A 115 21.03 2.50 -9.31
N ALA A 116 21.06 3.15 -10.48
CA ALA A 116 20.31 2.82 -11.70
C ALA A 116 18.94 2.11 -11.53
N VAL A 117 18.05 2.63 -10.68
CA VAL A 117 16.64 2.21 -10.73
C VAL A 117 15.99 3.08 -11.80
N LYS A 118 15.74 2.51 -12.99
CA LYS A 118 15.04 3.20 -14.07
C LYS A 118 13.66 3.62 -13.56
N ILE A 119 13.48 4.93 -13.35
CA ILE A 119 12.23 5.56 -12.89
C ILE A 119 11.07 5.36 -13.91
N SER A 120 11.38 4.83 -15.09
CA SER A 120 10.39 4.55 -16.15
C SER A 120 9.44 3.38 -15.87
N GLN A 121 9.53 2.68 -14.72
CA GLN A 121 8.51 1.73 -14.27
C GLN A 121 7.53 2.29 -13.22
N PHE A 122 7.71 3.54 -12.76
CA PHE A 122 6.95 4.10 -11.63
C PHE A 122 5.59 4.72 -11.99
N SER A 123 5.25 4.84 -13.28
CA SER A 123 3.93 5.33 -13.70
C SER A 123 2.78 4.36 -13.35
N PHE A 124 3.08 3.15 -12.89
CA PHE A 124 2.11 2.08 -12.64
C PHE A 124 2.34 1.27 -11.35
N LEU A 125 3.21 1.72 -10.43
CA LEU A 125 3.55 0.99 -9.20
C LEU A 125 2.55 1.22 -8.06
N MET A 126 1.29 0.91 -8.33
CA MET A 126 0.30 0.37 -7.40
C MET A 126 -0.77 -0.35 -8.22
N PRO A 127 -1.22 -1.56 -7.85
CA PRO A 127 -2.39 -2.20 -8.45
C PRO A 127 -3.66 -1.34 -8.42
#